data_AF-A0A6S6R415-F1
#
_entry.id   AF-A0A6S6R415-F1
#
_cell.length_a   1.000
_cell.length_b   1.000
_cell.length_c   1.000
_cell.angle_alpha   90.00
_cell.angle_beta   90.00
_cell.angle_gamma   90.00
#
_symmetry.space_group_name_H-M   'P 1'
#
loop_
_entity.id
_entity.type
_entity.pdbx_description
1 polymer ?
#
loop_
_entity_poly.entity_id
_entity_poly.type
_entity_poly.pdbx_seq_one_letter_code
_entity_poly.pdbx_strand_id
1 'polypeptide(L)'
;MQFHTSDEDYTKPSISHAVSILKKGGFLNMDQEGYLHLTDSGQKVAEKIYERHCFFKNQLVMVGVAPEIAEQEAYQTEHTVSAETFQKIRKYLH
;
A
#
# COMPACT_ATOMS: atom_id res chain seq x y z
N MET A 1 7.06 1.44 -10.49
CA MET A 1 6.33 0.34 -9.84
C MET A 1 5.45 -0.30 -10.91
N GLN A 2 5.84 -1.47 -11.42
CA GLN A 2 5.03 -2.21 -12.41
C GLN A 2 4.02 -3.06 -11.64
N PHE A 3 2.74 -2.88 -11.92
CA PHE A 3 1.69 -3.74 -11.38
C PHE A 3 1.69 -5.06 -12.17
N HIS A 4 2.23 -6.12 -11.58
CA HIS A 4 2.07 -7.48 -12.08
C HIS A 4 0.66 -7.95 -11.71
N THR A 5 -0.16 -8.24 -12.72
CA THR A 5 -1.49 -8.84 -12.52
C THR A 5 -1.32 -10.33 -12.26
N SER A 6 -1.31 -10.71 -10.99
CA SER A 6 -1.44 -12.10 -10.56
C SER A 6 -2.42 -12.08 -9.38
N ASP A 7 -3.69 -12.32 -9.72
CA ASP A 7 -4.83 -12.73 -8.89
C ASP A 7 -4.99 -12.16 -7.46
N GLU A 8 -6.00 -11.28 -7.28
CA GLU A 8 -7.08 -11.39 -6.25
C GLU A 8 -8.14 -10.24 -6.43
N ASP A 9 -9.40 -10.64 -6.66
CA ASP A 9 -10.70 -9.99 -6.35
C ASP A 9 -11.18 -8.61 -6.89
N TYR A 10 -10.60 -8.02 -7.93
CA TYR A 10 -11.12 -6.73 -8.45
C TYR A 10 -11.60 -6.76 -9.91
N THR A 11 -12.87 -6.43 -10.12
CA THR A 11 -13.48 -6.29 -11.45
C THR A 11 -13.07 -4.98 -12.13
N LYS A 12 -13.10 -4.91 -13.47
CA LYS A 12 -12.85 -3.66 -14.22
C LYS A 12 -13.71 -2.47 -13.73
N PRO A 13 -15.01 -2.64 -13.40
CA PRO A 13 -15.80 -1.60 -12.74
C PRO A 13 -15.27 -1.20 -11.36
N SER A 14 -14.82 -2.15 -10.53
CA SER A 14 -14.26 -1.87 -9.20
C SER A 14 -12.98 -1.03 -9.29
N ILE A 15 -12.06 -1.39 -10.18
CA ILE A 15 -10.83 -0.64 -10.44
C ILE A 15 -11.17 0.76 -10.96
N SER A 16 -12.09 0.87 -11.92
CA SER A 16 -12.51 2.17 -12.48
C SER A 16 -13.15 3.07 -11.42
N HIS A 17 -13.92 2.48 -10.50
CA HIS A 17 -14.52 3.21 -9.38
C HIS A 17 -13.46 3.75 -8.41
N ALA A 18 -12.49 2.90 -8.01
CA ALA A 18 -11.37 3.30 -7.15
C ALA A 18 -10.53 4.43 -7.80
N VAL A 19 -10.20 4.30 -9.08
CA VAL A 19 -9.49 5.34 -9.85
C VAL A 19 -10.27 6.66 -9.86
N SER A 20 -11.60 6.61 -10.04
CA SER A 20 -12.46 7.80 -9.99
C SER A 20 -12.43 8.48 -8.63
N ILE A 21 -12.50 7.71 -7.53
CA ILE A 21 -12.40 8.23 -6.16
C ILE A 21 -11.05 8.89 -5.93
N LEU A 22 -9.96 8.23 -6.31
CA LEU A 22 -8.60 8.75 -6.11
C LEU A 22 -8.32 10.01 -6.94
N LYS A 23 -8.84 10.09 -8.17
CA LYS A 23 -8.81 11.31 -8.98
C LYS A 23 -9.62 12.44 -8.34
N LYS A 24 -10.85 12.18 -7.90
CA LYS A 24 -11.69 13.18 -7.20
C LYS A 24 -11.05 13.66 -5.90
N GLY A 25 -10.33 12.79 -5.20
CA GLY A 25 -9.55 13.11 -3.99
C GLY A 25 -8.23 13.84 -4.27
N GLY A 26 -7.85 14.06 -5.53
CA GLY A 26 -6.62 14.75 -5.90
C GLY A 26 -5.35 13.92 -5.70
N PHE A 27 -5.44 12.60 -5.58
CA PHE A 27 -4.31 11.70 -5.37
C PHE A 27 -3.73 11.16 -6.68
N LEU A 28 -4.51 11.16 -7.76
CA LEU A 28 -4.09 10.76 -9.10
C LEU A 28 -4.34 11.87 -10.11
N ASN A 29 -3.44 12.00 -11.08
CA ASN A 29 -3.66 12.71 -12.33
C ASN A 29 -3.62 11.71 -13.51
N MET A 30 -3.97 12.19 -14.70
CA MET A 30 -3.79 11.43 -15.93
C MET A 30 -3.08 12.33 -16.93
N ASP A 31 -2.04 11.81 -17.56
CA ASP A 31 -1.31 12.57 -18.58
C ASP A 31 -2.03 12.54 -19.94
N GLN A 32 -1.41 13.16 -20.94
CA GLN A 32 -1.95 13.25 -22.30
C GLN A 32 -1.97 11.90 -23.03
N GLU A 33 -1.17 10.94 -22.59
CA GLU A 33 -1.07 9.59 -23.16
C GLU A 33 -2.04 8.61 -22.48
N GLY A 34 -2.72 9.05 -21.41
CA GLY A 34 -3.71 8.26 -20.69
C GLY A 34 -3.13 7.47 -19.51
N TYR A 35 -1.87 7.68 -19.13
CA TYR A 35 -1.28 7.04 -17.95
C TYR A 35 -1.69 7.76 -16.65
N LEU A 36 -1.90 6.99 -15.60
CA LEU A 36 -2.20 7.50 -14.26
C LEU A 36 -0.90 7.76 -13.51
N HIS A 37 -0.75 8.96 -12.93
CA HIS A 37 0.36 9.27 -12.03
C HIS A 37 -0.14 9.72 -10.67
N LEU A 38 0.65 9.43 -9.64
CA LEU A 38 0.43 9.99 -8.31
C LEU A 38 0.73 11.49 -8.35
N THR A 39 -0.13 12.28 -7.70
CA THR A 39 0.20 13.65 -7.35
C THR A 39 1.13 13.66 -6.14
N ASP A 40 1.69 14.81 -5.77
CA ASP A 40 2.50 14.92 -4.54
C ASP A 40 1.73 14.47 -3.28
N SER A 41 0.43 14.73 -3.21
CA SER A 41 -0.41 14.26 -2.11
C SER A 41 -0.64 12.74 -2.19
N GLY A 42 -0.85 12.19 -3.39
CA GLY A 42 -0.93 10.75 -3.62
C GLY A 42 0.34 10.03 -3.21
N GLN A 43 1.49 10.58 -3.60
CA GLN A 43 2.82 10.08 -3.27
C GLN A 43 3.03 10.02 -1.75
N LYS A 44 2.70 11.09 -1.01
CA LYS A 44 2.79 11.12 0.46
C LYS A 44 1.92 10.06 1.15
N VAL A 45 0.77 9.72 0.56
CA VAL A 45 -0.09 8.66 1.10
C VAL A 45 0.50 7.28 0.77
N ALA A 46 0.95 7.07 -0.47
CA ALA A 46 1.59 5.84 -0.90
C ALA A 46 2.85 5.52 -0.07
N GLU A 47 3.67 6.53 0.21
CA GLU A 47 4.87 6.40 1.05
C GLU A 47 4.56 5.94 2.46
N LYS A 48 3.46 6.44 3.07
CA LYS A 48 3.03 6.00 4.40
C LYS A 48 2.56 4.55 4.43
N ILE A 49 1.91 4.10 3.36
CA ILE A 49 1.50 2.70 3.23
C ILE A 49 2.76 1.85 3.10
N TYR A 50 3.65 2.21 2.17
CA TYR A 50 4.90 1.50 1.94
C TYR A 50 5.82 1.44 3.18
N GLU A 51 5.89 2.52 3.98
CA GLU A 51 6.61 2.53 5.25
C GLU A 51 6.10 1.42 6.19
N ARG A 52 4.77 1.24 6.24
CA ARG A 52 4.13 0.23 7.07
C ARG A 52 4.41 -1.17 6.55
N HIS A 53 4.37 -1.39 5.22
CA HIS A 53 4.81 -2.64 4.59
C HIS A 53 6.19 -3.04 5.07
N CYS A 54 7.16 -2.14 4.85
CA CYS A 54 8.56 -2.40 5.16
C CYS A 54 8.75 -2.67 6.64
N PHE A 55 8.08 -1.89 7.51
CA PHE A 55 8.14 -2.12 8.94
C PHE A 55 7.66 -3.53 9.31
N PHE A 56 6.43 -3.91 8.93
CA PHE A 56 5.90 -5.23 9.32
C PHE A 56 6.70 -6.37 8.71
N LYS A 57 7.06 -6.28 7.43
CA LYS A 57 7.89 -7.28 6.77
C LYS A 57 9.21 -7.49 7.51
N ASN A 58 9.92 -6.40 7.83
CA ASN A 58 11.21 -6.50 8.51
C ASN A 58 11.07 -7.10 9.91
N GLN A 59 10.03 -6.71 10.65
CA GLN A 59 9.75 -7.26 11.98
C GLN A 59 9.43 -8.77 11.92
N LEU A 60 8.64 -9.21 10.93
CA LEU A 60 8.31 -10.62 10.73
C LEU A 60 9.55 -11.44 10.37
N VAL A 61 10.38 -10.95 9.44
CA VAL A 61 11.66 -11.60 9.09
C VAL A 61 12.59 -11.68 10.30
N MET A 62 12.67 -10.62 11.12
CA MET A 62 13.50 -10.60 12.32
C MET A 62 13.12 -11.66 13.34
N VAL A 63 11.82 -11.97 13.47
CA VAL A 63 11.34 -13.02 14.39
C VAL A 63 11.38 -14.43 13.77
N GLY A 64 11.94 -14.58 12.57
CA GLY A 64 12.20 -15.86 11.92
C GLY A 64 11.13 -16.32 10.92
N VAL A 65 10.19 -15.46 10.53
CA VAL A 65 9.23 -15.77 9.46
C VAL A 65 9.95 -15.78 8.11
N ALA A 66 9.61 -16.75 7.26
CA ALA A 66 10.16 -16.85 5.91
C ALA A 66 9.84 -15.57 5.10
N PRO A 67 10.78 -15.04 4.29
CA PRO A 67 10.60 -13.77 3.59
C PRO A 67 9.33 -13.69 2.73
N GLU A 68 8.93 -14.81 2.11
CA GLU A 68 7.75 -14.89 1.25
C GLU A 68 6.45 -14.76 2.06
N ILE A 69 6.41 -15.38 3.25
CA ILE A 69 5.28 -15.27 4.18
C ILE A 69 5.24 -13.86 4.77
N ALA A 70 6.39 -13.33 5.18
CA ALA A 70 6.50 -11.99 5.73
C ALA A 70 6.04 -10.90 4.75
N GLU A 71 6.33 -11.07 3.45
CA GLU A 71 5.85 -10.18 2.39
C GLU A 71 4.32 -10.17 2.32
N GLN A 72 3.71 -11.36 2.26
CA GLN A 72 2.27 -11.50 2.11
C GLN A 72 1.50 -11.02 3.35
N GLU A 73 2.00 -11.34 4.55
CA GLU A 73 1.40 -10.89 5.80
C GLU A 73 1.57 -9.38 6.00
N ALA A 74 2.70 -8.80 5.60
CA ALA A 74 2.91 -7.35 5.65
C ALA A 74 1.94 -6.61 4.72
N TYR A 75 1.74 -7.11 3.49
CA TYR A 75 0.80 -6.55 2.52
C TYR A 75 -0.65 -6.49 3.02
N GLN A 76 -1.08 -7.51 3.77
CA GLN A 76 -2.40 -7.53 4.40
C GLN A 76 -2.48 -6.61 5.63
N THR A 77 -1.44 -6.63 6.46
CA THR A 77 -1.39 -5.91 7.74
C THR A 77 -1.29 -4.40 7.54
N GLU A 78 -0.53 -3.94 6.53
CA GLU A 78 -0.32 -2.51 6.27
C GLU A 78 -1.63 -1.77 5.98
N HIS A 79 -2.62 -2.44 5.37
CA HIS A 79 -3.92 -1.87 5.02
C HIS A 79 -4.95 -1.98 6.16
N THR A 80 -4.75 -2.91 7.09
CA THR A 80 -5.74 -3.26 8.13
C THR A 80 -5.49 -2.54 9.44
N VAL A 81 -4.22 -2.31 9.80
CA VAL A 81 -3.87 -1.72 11.10
C VAL A 81 -4.24 -0.21 11.13
N SER A 82 -4.71 0.30 12.27
CA SER A 82 -4.97 1.74 12.40
C SER A 82 -3.65 2.52 12.52
N ALA A 83 -3.66 3.80 12.17
CA ALA A 83 -2.48 4.66 12.33
C ALA A 83 -2.00 4.72 13.80
N GLU A 84 -2.94 4.74 14.76
CA GLU A 84 -2.62 4.73 16.19
C GLU A 84 -1.92 3.43 16.61
N THR A 85 -2.46 2.29 16.19
CA THR A 85 -1.89 0.97 16.50
C THR A 85 -0.50 0.83 15.88
N PHE A 86 -0.33 1.21 14.61
CA PHE A 86 0.98 1.20 13.95
C PHE A 86 2.01 2.02 14.74
N GLN A 87 1.67 3.24 15.15
CA GLN A 87 2.58 4.09 15.92
C GLN A 87 2.96 3.49 17.28
N LYS A 88 2.02 2.83 17.98
CA LYS A 88 2.31 2.15 19.25
C LYS A 88 3.23 0.94 19.05
N ILE A 89 2.96 0.11 18.04
CA ILE A 89 3.79 -1.06 17.73
C ILE A 89 5.20 -0.63 17.29
N ARG A 90 5.31 0.35 16.39
CA ARG A 90 6.60 0.87 15.92
C ARG A 90 7.47 1.39 17.06
N LYS A 91 6.87 2.09 18.02
CA LYS A 91 7.59 2.57 19.22
C LYS A 91 8.06 1.42 20.12
N TYR A 92 7.35 0.30 20.16
CA TYR A 92 7.68 -0.84 20.99
C TYR A 92 8.76 -1.73 20.37
N LEU A 93 8.72 -1.94 19.05
CA LEU A 93 9.58 -2.87 18.34
C LEU A 93 10.90 -2.29 17.79
N HIS A 94 11.13 -0.99 17.99
CA HIS A 94 12.33 -0.23 17.57
C HIS A 94 12.67 -0.35 16.08
#